data_AF-A0A851Q548-F1
#
_entry.id   AF-A0A851Q548-F1
#
_cell.length_a   1.000
_cell.length_b   1.000
_cell.length_c   1.000
_cell.angle_alpha   90.00
_cell.angle_beta   90.00
_cell.angle_gamma   90.00
#
_symmetry.space_group_name_H-M   'P 1'
#
loop_
_entity.id
_entity.type
_entity.pdbx_description
1 polymer ?
#
loop_
_entity_poly.entity_id
_entity_poly.type
_entity_poly.pdbx_seq_one_letter_code
_entity_poly.pdbx_strand_id
1 'polypeptide(L)' 'FQYLKRFDQGYNLDTFYYEAHSVEGNAAECLQQFLLHCGIIDPSWSELRNFTWFLNVQLRDCEASDFCNPVFIQDTLQGF' A
#
# COMPACT_ATOMS: atom_id res chain seq x y z
N PHE A 1 1.88 -4.41 -1.67
CA PHE A 1 1.24 -4.84 -2.93
C PHE A 1 -0.26 -4.52 -2.93
N GLN A 2 -1.05 -5.11 -2.02
CA GLN A 2 -2.52 -4.96 -2.01
C GLN A 2 -2.97 -3.49 -2.00
N TYR A 3 -2.35 -2.63 -1.17
CA TYR A 3 -2.59 -1.19 -1.18
C TYR A 3 -2.40 -0.54 -2.56
N LEU A 4 -1.28 -0.79 -3.25
CA LEU A 4 -1.03 -0.25 -4.60
C LEU A 4 -2.03 -0.80 -5.62
N LYS A 5 -2.30 -2.12 -5.58
CA LYS A 5 -3.27 -2.76 -6.48
C LYS A 5 -4.65 -2.12 -6.35
N ARG A 6 -5.12 -1.92 -5.11
CA ARG A 6 -6.43 -1.34 -4.84
C ARG A 6 -6.49 0.15 -5.15
N PHE A 7 -5.40 0.88 -4.89
CA PHE A 7 -5.24 2.28 -5.27
C PHE A 7 -5.39 2.47 -6.78
N ASP A 8 -4.69 1.67 -7.59
CA ASP A 8 -4.77 1.74 -9.05
C ASP A 8 -6.15 1.34 -9.60
N GLN A 9 -6.89 0.53 -8.85
CA GLN A 9 -8.26 0.13 -9.17
C GLN A 9 -9.30 1.16 -8.73
N GLY A 10 -8.89 2.24 -8.05
CA GLY A 10 -9.79 3.27 -7.54
C GLY A 10 -10.68 2.81 -6.38
N TYR A 11 -10.28 1.75 -5.66
CA TYR A 11 -10.98 1.34 -4.45
C TYR A 11 -10.75 2.36 -3.33
N ASN A 12 -11.78 2.60 -2.53
CA ASN A 12 -11.65 3.35 -1.28
C ASN A 12 -10.79 2.52 -0.30
N LEU A 13 -9.74 3.14 0.25
CA LEU A 13 -8.80 2.53 1.18
C LEU A 13 -9.06 2.90 2.64
N ASP A 14 -10.00 3.80 2.94
CA ASP A 14 -10.35 4.28 4.30
C ASP A 14 -10.75 3.12 5.23
N THR A 15 -11.32 2.06 4.66
CA THR A 15 -11.78 0.87 5.41
C THR A 15 -10.91 -0.36 5.16
N PHE A 16 -9.81 -0.20 4.43
CA PHE A 16 -8.91 -1.30 4.11
C PHE A 16 -7.76 -1.40 5.11
N TYR A 17 -7.60 -2.61 5.65
CA TYR A 17 -6.48 -3.01 6.48
C TYR A 17 -5.86 -4.27 5.89
N TYR A 18 -4.53 -4.33 5.91
CA TYR A 18 -3.84 -5.54 5.54
C TYR A 18 -4.12 -6.67 6.52
N GLU A 19 -4.61 -7.80 6.00
CA GLU A 19 -4.73 -9.04 6.78
C GLU A 19 -3.46 -9.87 6.62
N ALA A 20 -2.80 -10.20 7.73
CA ALA A 20 -1.59 -11.01 7.72
C ALA A 20 -1.80 -12.34 6.97
N HIS A 21 -0.86 -12.70 6.09
CA HIS A 21 -0.91 -13.89 5.23
C HIS A 21 -1.98 -13.90 4.14
N SER A 22 -2.78 -12.84 4.01
CA SER A 22 -3.65 -12.69 2.84
C SER A 22 -2.81 -12.52 1.58
N VAL A 23 -3.23 -13.20 0.51
CA VAL A 23 -2.57 -13.17 -0.79
C VAL A 23 -3.56 -12.64 -1.81
N GLU A 24 -3.16 -11.61 -2.54
CA GLU A 24 -3.88 -11.14 -3.72
C GLU A 24 -2.95 -11.22 -4.93
N GLY A 25 -3.51 -11.54 -6.09
CA GLY A 25 -2.75 -11.55 -7.35
C GLY A 25 -1.65 -12.61 -7.42
N ASN A 26 -0.65 -12.36 -8.27
CA ASN A 26 0.49 -13.23 -8.47
C ASN A 26 1.81 -12.43 -8.50
N ALA A 27 2.95 -13.12 -8.56
CA ALA A 27 4.27 -12.49 -8.53
C ALA A 27 4.53 -11.52 -9.69
N ALA A 28 3.98 -11.79 -10.88
CA ALA A 28 4.15 -10.91 -12.04
C ALA A 28 3.34 -9.62 -11.88
N GLU A 29 2.09 -9.72 -11.43
CA GLU A 29 1.26 -8.55 -11.06
C GLU A 29 1.94 -7.72 -9.97
N CYS A 30 2.51 -8.39 -8.96
CA CYS A 30 3.24 -7.75 -7.86
C CYS A 30 4.45 -6.95 -8.35
N LEU A 31 5.26 -7.56 -9.22
CA LEU A 31 6.41 -6.90 -9.80
C LEU A 31 5.99 -5.71 -10.67
N GLN A 32 4.96 -5.86 -11.51
CA GLN A 32 4.47 -4.78 -12.37
C GLN A 32 4.01 -3.57 -11.55
N GLN A 33 3.31 -3.81 -10.44
CA GLN A 33 2.88 -2.76 -9.52
C GLN A 33 4.06 -2.04 -8.89
N PHE A 34 5.09 -2.76 -8.44
CA PHE A 34 6.28 -2.12 -7.87
C PHE A 34 7.07 -1.32 -8.91
N LEU A 35 7.19 -1.83 -10.14
CA LEU A 35 7.84 -1.11 -11.24
C LEU A 35 7.10 0.19 -11.58
N LEU A 36 5.77 0.17 -11.60
CA LEU A 36 4.95 1.34 -11.89
C LEU A 36 5.11 2.45 -10.84
N HIS A 37 5.16 2.07 -9.56
CA HIS A 37 5.11 3.02 -8.44
C HIS A 37 6.48 3.40 -7.86
N CYS A 38 7.57 2.70 -8.21
CA CYS A 38 8.90 3.01 -7.66
C CYS A 38 9.50 4.34 -8.17
N GLY A 39 8.95 4.92 -9.25
CA GLY A 39 9.37 6.21 -9.79
C GLY A 39 10.76 6.22 -10.46
N ILE A 40 11.40 5.05 -10.61
CA ILE A 40 12.72 4.89 -11.22
C ILE A 40 12.55 4.13 -12.53
N ILE A 41 13.18 4.62 -13.59
CA ILE A 41 13.22 3.93 -14.89
C ILE A 41 14.29 2.84 -14.81
N ASP A 42 13.90 1.59 -15.11
CA ASP A 42 14.76 0.39 -15.09
C ASP A 42 15.47 0.15 -13.74
N PRO A 43 14.71 -0.05 -12.64
CA PRO A 43 15.27 -0.21 -11.31
C PRO A 43 15.96 -1.56 -11.13
N SER A 44 17.03 -1.56 -10.36
CA SER A 44 17.63 -2.77 -9.81
C SER A 44 16.71 -3.44 -8.77
N TRP A 45 16.95 -4.73 -8.50
CA TRP A 45 16.27 -5.46 -7.44
C TRP A 45 16.45 -4.83 -6.06
N SER A 46 17.61 -4.21 -5.80
CA SER A 46 17.88 -3.51 -4.54
C SER A 46 17.03 -2.25 -4.39
N GLU A 47 16.80 -1.50 -5.47
CA GLU A 47 15.92 -0.33 -5.46
C GLU A 47 14.46 -0.73 -5.25
N LEU A 48 13.98 -1.77 -5.93
CA LEU A 48 12.64 -2.32 -5.70
C LEU A 48 12.47 -2.82 -4.25
N ARG A 49 13.48 -3.49 -3.70
CA ARG A 49 13.47 -3.92 -2.29
C ARG A 49 13.41 -2.72 -1.34
N ASN A 50 14.19 -1.68 -1.59
CA ASN A 50 14.21 -0.49 -0.75
C ASN A 50 12.88 0.26 -0.81
N PHE A 51 12.32 0.44 -2.00
CA PHE A 51 10.99 1.02 -2.21
C PHE A 51 9.90 0.25 -1.46
N THR A 52 9.84 -1.07 -1.67
CA THR A 52 8.81 -1.92 -1.04
C THR A 52 8.96 -1.98 0.48
N TRP A 53 10.19 -1.97 0.99
CA TRP A 53 10.44 -1.91 2.43
C TRP A 53 9.98 -0.58 3.02
N PHE A 54 10.37 0.53 2.41
CA PHE A 54 9.95 1.88 2.82
C PHE A 54 8.42 1.96 2.87
N LEU A 55 7.76 1.60 1.77
CA LEU A 55 6.30 1.62 1.67
C LEU A 55 5.64 0.73 2.73
N ASN A 56 6.17 -0.47 2.96
CA ASN A 56 5.63 -1.38 3.98
C ASN A 56 5.70 -0.80 5.39
N VAL A 57 6.80 -0.13 5.76
CA VAL A 57 6.91 0.53 7.07
C VAL A 57 5.90 1.67 7.17
N GLN A 58 5.80 2.53 6.15
CA GLN A 58 4.86 3.65 6.17
C GLN A 58 3.40 3.19 6.27
N LEU A 59 3.00 2.16 5.52
CA LEU A 59 1.63 1.62 5.57
C LEU A 59 1.32 1.00 6.93
N ARG A 60 2.24 0.23 7.51
CA ARG A 60 2.04 -0.35 8.84
C ARG A 60 1.92 0.72 9.93
N ASP A 61 2.76 1.75 9.85
CA ASP A 61 2.70 2.86 10.81
C ASP A 61 1.41 3.69 10.60
N CYS A 62 0.92 3.79 9.35
CA CYS A 62 -0.38 4.40 9.02
C CYS A 62 -1.55 3.63 9.62
N GLU A 63 -1.61 2.30 9.43
CA GLU A 63 -2.65 1.44 10.01
C GLU A 63 -2.71 1.52 11.54
N ALA A 64 -1.56 1.74 12.19
CA ALA A 64 -1.46 1.90 13.64
C ALA A 64 -1.76 3.33 14.15
N SER A 65 -1.99 4.27 13.24
CA SER A 65 -2.20 5.68 13.55
C SER A 65 -3.66 5.96 13.96
N ASP A 66 -3.85 6.86 14.92
CA ASP A 66 -5.19 7.32 15.30
C ASP A 66 -5.93 8.00 14.14
N PHE A 67 -5.21 8.51 13.13
CA PHE A 67 -5.76 9.08 11.90
C PHE A 67 -6.46 8.07 10.99
N CYS A 68 -6.16 6.78 11.12
CA CYS A 68 -6.86 5.72 10.40
C CYS A 68 -7.96 5.07 11.23
N ASN A 69 -8.06 5.38 12.53
CA ASN A 69 -9.04 4.77 13.40
C ASN A 69 -10.44 5.40 13.18
N PRO A 70 -11.41 4.62 12.66
CA PRO A 70 -12.73 5.15 12.35
C PRO A 70 -13.49 5.64 13.59
N VAL A 71 -13.14 5.17 14.79
CA VAL A 71 -13.74 5.61 16.05
C VAL A 71 -13.36 7.06 16.38
N PHE A 72 -12.14 7.48 16.06
CA PHE A 72 -11.66 8.83 16.35
C PHE A 72 -12.01 9.83 15.25
N ILE A 73 -12.05 9.38 14.01
CA ILE A 73 -12.04 10.26 12.85
C ILE A 73 -13.43 10.43 12.20
N GLN A 74 -14.36 9.48 12.45
CA GLN A 74 -15.68 9.45 11.81
C GLN A 74 -15.55 9.69 10.29
N ASP A 75 -16.35 10.58 9.70
CA ASP A 75 -16.29 10.91 8.26
C ASP A 75 -15.36 12.09 7.93
N THR A 76 -14.55 12.55 8.89
CA THR A 76 -13.86 13.85 8.77
C THR A 76 -12.59 13.81 7.91
N LEU A 77 -11.96 12.63 7.74
CA LEU A 77 -10.73 12.45 6.94
C LEU A 77 -10.88 11.36 5.86
N GLN A 78 -12.04 11.26 5.23
CA GLN A 78 -12.20 10.35 4.08
C GLN A 78 -11.18 10.69 2.98
N GLY A 79 -10.49 9.67 2.47
CA GLY A 79 -9.45 9.80 1.44
C GLY A 79 -8.04 10.12 1.95
N PHE A 80 -7.80 10.04 3.26
CA PHE A 80 -6.45 10.08 3.86
C PHE A 80 -5.71 8.75 3.63
#